data_AF-A0A077PDF1-F1
#
_entry.id   AF-A0A077PDF1-F1
#
_cell.length_a   1.000
_cell.length_b   1.000
_cell.length_c   1.000
_cell.angle_alpha   90.00
_cell.angle_beta   90.00
_cell.angle_gamma   90.00
#
_symmetry.space_group_name_H-M   'P 1'
#
loop_
_entity.id
_entity.type
_entity.pdbx_description
1 polymer ?
#
loop_
_entity_poly.entity_id
_entity_poly.type
_entity_poly.pdbx_seq_one_letter_code
_entity_poly.pdbx_strand_id
1 'polypeptide(L)'
;MRKRYVLFFLGWMVSLAVSAKTVVYTDSQNPPIYYSPDIEVVWLDAPEQQQKQVFAHLPADPQQAAIRVQAILQSPQWHEQEQHLTKAYGAIVHAWQSGVRKYFRPQSADALLATPLRRQCLQQLWQNSALPEGLYQRFYLAPVKQLLGSVQQVPATPAGDWSGTGGFADLTLQFITCAVRLAKGHMLPPGAAPETQAAQGVLWQAVVFWSALFYHLPLLRQLEGGLEDGHFWQPGLWTPDRRFRFRFRPSRPDLSVPLETLLAARLLPEDAMKWLFLVPDAWTCLALQLGGYLSSIPLIDALLQEAAGQVQSPLLKLEEASEVPDVAGVSPDPSPASPGSPLAMASVSESSGDSDTLTLLSLFQSGHESLHQGEAKSHHHGSKSANRSVSDKENVATKNNLNTLL
;
A
#
# COMPACT_ATOMS: atom_id res chain seq x y z
N MET A 1 18.55 40.74 -79.95
CA MET A 1 18.74 39.41 -79.35
C MET A 1 19.42 39.57 -77.99
N ARG A 2 18.76 39.20 -76.89
CA ARG A 2 19.32 39.29 -75.52
C ARG A 2 19.07 37.94 -74.84
N LYS A 3 20.12 37.14 -74.63
CA LYS A 3 20.06 35.85 -73.92
C LYS A 3 19.95 36.13 -72.41
N ARG A 4 18.98 35.50 -71.74
CA ARG A 4 18.87 35.46 -70.27
C ARG A 4 19.50 34.15 -69.78
N TYR A 5 20.49 34.25 -68.89
CA TYR A 5 21.05 33.09 -68.17
C TYR A 5 20.28 32.91 -66.85
N VAL A 6 19.80 31.69 -66.61
CA VAL A 6 19.24 31.26 -65.32
C VAL A 6 20.35 30.53 -64.57
N LEU A 7 20.76 31.06 -63.42
CA LEU A 7 21.70 30.42 -62.50
C LEU A 7 20.91 29.55 -61.52
N PHE A 8 21.17 28.24 -61.53
CA PHE A 8 20.72 27.28 -60.52
C PHE A 8 21.72 27.30 -59.35
N PHE A 9 21.27 27.66 -58.15
CA PHE A 9 22.03 27.47 -56.91
C PHE A 9 21.73 26.07 -56.35
N LEU A 10 22.76 25.23 -56.28
CA LEU A 10 22.72 23.92 -55.62
C LEU A 10 23.03 24.13 -54.13
N GLY A 11 22.03 23.98 -53.26
CA GLY A 11 22.20 24.07 -51.81
C GLY A 11 22.82 22.80 -51.24
N TRP A 12 23.97 22.93 -50.56
CA TRP A 12 24.53 21.88 -49.71
C TRP A 12 23.77 21.81 -48.39
N MET A 13 23.12 20.68 -48.10
CA MET A 13 22.66 20.36 -46.74
C MET A 13 23.79 19.65 -46.00
N VAL A 14 24.34 20.29 -44.96
CA VAL A 14 25.22 19.66 -43.99
C VAL A 14 24.35 18.93 -42.97
N SER A 15 24.43 17.60 -42.93
CA SER A 15 23.82 16.80 -41.85
C SER A 15 24.71 16.89 -40.61
N LEU A 16 24.21 17.53 -39.55
CA LEU A 16 24.84 17.51 -38.23
C LEU A 16 24.53 16.17 -37.55
N ALA A 17 25.55 15.35 -37.33
CA ALA A 17 25.44 14.19 -36.46
C ALA A 17 25.31 14.66 -35.00
N VAL A 18 24.16 14.43 -34.39
CA VAL A 18 23.95 14.66 -32.95
C VAL A 18 24.60 13.49 -32.20
N SER A 19 25.68 13.75 -31.46
CA SER A 19 26.22 12.78 -30.50
C SER A 19 25.40 12.85 -29.22
N ALA A 20 24.77 11.75 -28.82
CA ALA A 20 24.01 11.67 -27.59
C ALA A 20 24.98 11.45 -26.40
N LYS A 21 25.35 12.54 -25.72
CA LYS A 21 26.12 12.47 -24.47
C LYS A 21 25.25 11.84 -23.38
N THR A 22 25.71 10.75 -22.77
CA THR A 22 24.96 10.05 -21.72
C THR A 22 25.23 10.71 -20.37
N VAL A 23 24.18 11.15 -19.68
CA VAL A 23 24.26 11.75 -18.33
C VAL A 23 23.63 10.79 -17.32
N VAL A 24 24.36 10.44 -16.27
CA VAL A 24 23.92 9.59 -15.16
C VAL A 24 23.64 10.47 -13.95
N TYR A 25 22.39 10.46 -13.47
CA TYR A 25 21.99 11.16 -12.24
C TYR A 25 21.94 10.15 -11.09
N THR A 26 22.69 10.39 -10.01
CA THR A 26 22.78 9.45 -8.87
C THR A 26 23.03 10.15 -7.54
N ASP A 27 23.07 9.44 -6.42
CA ASP A 27 23.41 9.96 -5.08
C ASP A 27 24.62 9.23 -4.47
N SER A 28 25.27 9.83 -3.46
CA SER A 28 26.49 9.28 -2.82
C SER A 28 26.32 7.87 -2.24
N GLN A 29 25.08 7.44 -1.98
CA GLN A 29 24.76 6.10 -1.48
C GLN A 29 24.67 5.05 -2.61
N ASN A 30 24.60 5.50 -3.87
CA ASN A 30 24.51 4.64 -5.06
C ASN A 30 25.53 5.09 -6.14
N PRO A 31 26.85 5.01 -5.87
CA PRO A 31 27.84 5.41 -6.85
C PRO A 31 27.76 4.56 -8.14
N PRO A 32 28.02 5.15 -9.32
CA PRO A 32 28.06 4.40 -10.57
C PRO A 32 29.15 3.32 -10.50
N ILE A 33 28.83 2.12 -10.99
CA ILE A 33 29.77 0.99 -10.99
C ILE A 33 30.77 1.11 -12.16
N TYR A 34 30.43 1.89 -13.20
CA TYR A 34 31.27 2.13 -14.37
C TYR A 34 31.51 3.61 -14.59
N TYR A 35 32.77 3.98 -14.71
CA TYR A 35 33.21 5.33 -15.08
C TYR A 35 33.82 5.25 -16.49
N SER A 36 33.16 5.83 -17.48
CA SER A 36 33.71 6.10 -18.80
C SER A 36 33.84 7.61 -18.96
N PRO A 37 34.90 8.14 -19.61
CA PRO A 37 35.03 9.58 -19.87
C PRO A 37 33.87 10.17 -20.69
N ASP A 38 33.09 9.33 -21.37
CA ASP A 38 31.92 9.74 -22.15
C ASP A 38 30.63 9.89 -21.31
N ILE A 39 30.67 9.49 -20.04
CA ILE A 39 29.53 9.51 -19.11
C ILE A 39 29.69 10.68 -18.12
N GLU A 40 28.78 11.64 -18.18
CA GLU A 40 28.71 12.73 -17.21
C GLU A 40 27.88 12.30 -15.99
N VAL A 41 28.44 12.37 -14.78
CA VAL A 41 27.73 12.00 -13.55
C VAL A 41 27.29 13.25 -12.79
N VAL A 42 25.98 13.37 -12.55
CA VAL A 42 25.38 14.43 -11.74
C VAL A 42 24.94 13.83 -10.40
N TRP A 43 25.56 14.32 -9.32
CA TRP A 43 25.23 13.91 -7.95
C TRP A 43 24.07 14.74 -7.42
N LEU A 44 22.93 14.09 -7.22
CA LEU A 44 21.69 14.71 -6.75
C LEU A 44 21.77 15.17 -5.28
N ASP A 45 22.73 14.66 -4.51
CA ASP A 45 22.98 15.04 -3.12
C ASP A 45 24.26 15.89 -2.94
N ALA A 46 24.84 16.39 -4.04
CA ALA A 46 26.02 17.26 -3.99
C ALA A 46 25.84 18.53 -3.14
N PRO A 47 24.71 19.27 -3.21
CA PRO A 47 24.50 20.45 -2.38
C PRO A 47 24.48 20.11 -0.89
N GLU A 48 23.81 19.02 -0.50
CA GLU A 48 23.70 18.57 0.88
C GLU A 48 25.05 18.11 1.44
N GLN A 49 25.87 17.44 0.62
CA GLN A 49 27.23 17.04 1.00
C GLN A 49 28.14 18.25 1.17
N GLN A 50 28.08 19.23 0.27
CA GLN A 50 28.86 20.47 0.39
C GLN A 50 28.43 21.31 1.58
N GLN A 51 27.13 21.47 1.80
CA GLN A 51 26.61 22.22 2.96
C GLN A 51 27.06 21.57 4.28
N LYS A 52 27.02 20.24 4.37
CA LYS A 52 27.56 19.51 5.53
C LYS A 52 29.04 19.77 5.74
N GLN A 53 29.86 19.80 4.68
CA GLN A 53 31.29 20.08 4.81
C GLN A 53 31.59 21.50 5.31
N VAL A 54 30.82 22.50 4.86
CA VAL A 54 31.01 23.92 5.24
C VAL A 54 30.58 24.18 6.68
N PHE A 55 29.47 23.58 7.11
CA PHE A 55 28.85 23.87 8.39
C PHE A 55 29.04 22.76 9.43
N ALA A 56 29.89 21.77 9.16
CA ALA A 56 30.15 20.65 10.07
C ALA A 56 30.65 21.05 11.46
N HIS A 57 31.26 22.24 11.61
CA HIS A 57 31.97 22.68 12.82
C HIS A 57 31.37 23.95 13.45
N LEU A 58 30.06 24.14 13.33
CA LEU A 58 29.38 25.28 13.97
C LEU A 58 29.36 25.11 15.51
N PRO A 59 29.64 26.17 16.29
CA PRO A 59 29.47 26.18 17.74
C PRO A 59 28.03 25.85 18.14
N ALA A 60 27.86 25.21 19.31
CA ALA A 60 26.52 24.94 19.86
C ALA A 60 25.81 26.21 20.35
N ASP A 61 26.56 27.29 20.64
CA ASP A 61 26.00 28.59 21.01
C ASP A 61 25.44 29.31 19.77
N PRO A 62 24.13 29.64 19.73
CA PRO A 62 23.49 30.26 18.57
C PRO A 62 24.06 31.64 18.22
N GLN A 63 24.55 32.43 19.19
CA GLN A 63 25.12 33.75 18.88
C GLN A 63 26.51 33.61 18.25
N GLN A 64 27.34 32.70 18.75
CA GLN A 64 28.64 32.40 18.15
C GLN A 64 28.51 31.69 16.80
N ALA A 65 27.49 30.83 16.64
CA ALA A 65 27.16 30.20 15.36
C ALA A 65 26.78 31.26 14.32
N ALA A 66 25.96 32.25 14.68
CA ALA A 66 25.58 33.34 13.79
C ALA A 66 26.79 34.17 13.33
N ILE A 67 27.68 34.55 14.26
CA ILE A 67 28.91 35.28 13.94
C ILE A 67 29.80 34.45 13.01
N ARG A 68 29.94 33.15 13.27
CA ARG A 68 30.78 32.25 12.47
C ARG A 68 30.19 32.00 11.08
N VAL A 69 28.88 31.85 10.97
CA VAL A 69 28.17 31.80 9.69
C VAL A 69 28.39 33.08 8.92
N GLN A 70 28.26 34.26 9.56
CA GLN A 70 28.45 35.54 8.89
C GLN A 70 29.89 35.73 8.39
N ALA A 71 30.89 35.31 9.17
CA ALA A 71 32.29 35.31 8.73
C ALA A 71 32.55 34.37 7.54
N ILE A 72 31.89 33.20 7.51
CA ILE A 72 31.95 32.27 6.38
C ILE A 72 31.35 32.92 5.14
N LEU A 73 30.13 33.48 5.23
CA LEU A 73 29.42 34.13 4.13
C LEU A 73 30.17 35.34 3.55
N GLN A 74 30.97 36.04 4.36
CA GLN A 74 31.76 37.20 3.94
C GLN A 74 33.15 36.85 3.38
N SER A 75 33.52 35.57 3.36
CA SER A 75 34.83 35.14 2.91
C SER A 75 34.96 35.11 1.37
N PRO A 76 36.16 35.30 0.80
CA PRO A 76 36.39 35.12 -0.64
C PRO A 76 36.15 33.67 -1.09
N GLN A 77 36.46 32.69 -0.24
CA GLN A 77 36.23 31.27 -0.48
C GLN A 77 34.73 30.95 -0.63
N TRP A 78 33.87 31.68 0.09
CA TRP A 78 32.43 31.54 -0.04
C TRP A 78 31.91 31.93 -1.42
N HIS A 79 32.53 32.90 -2.09
CA HIS A 79 32.10 33.31 -3.44
C HIS A 79 32.38 32.21 -4.48
N GLU A 80 33.53 31.52 -4.40
CA GLU A 80 33.81 30.35 -5.24
C GLU A 80 32.84 29.21 -4.91
N GLN A 81 32.57 29.00 -3.61
CA GLN A 81 31.66 27.97 -3.14
C GLN A 81 30.20 28.21 -3.56
N GLU A 82 29.76 29.46 -3.58
CA GLU A 82 28.45 29.88 -4.08
C GLU A 82 28.30 29.59 -5.58
N GLN A 83 29.35 29.78 -6.38
CA GLN A 83 29.34 29.38 -7.80
C GLN A 83 29.23 27.87 -7.97
N HIS A 84 29.95 27.09 -7.14
CA HIS A 84 29.84 25.63 -7.15
C HIS A 84 28.44 25.15 -6.73
N LEU A 85 27.85 25.76 -5.69
CA LEU A 85 26.47 25.49 -5.27
C LEU A 85 25.47 25.87 -6.36
N THR A 86 25.62 27.04 -6.98
CA THR A 86 24.76 27.50 -8.07
C THR A 86 24.82 26.54 -9.26
N LYS A 87 26.02 26.04 -9.60
CA LYS A 87 26.21 25.04 -10.65
C LYS A 87 25.58 23.68 -10.28
N ALA A 88 25.74 23.22 -9.04
CA ALA A 88 25.15 21.98 -8.55
C ALA A 88 23.61 22.04 -8.53
N TYR A 89 23.04 23.12 -8.00
CA TYR A 89 21.60 23.38 -8.07
C TYR A 89 21.11 23.52 -9.51
N GLY A 90 21.86 24.18 -10.39
CA GLY A 90 21.53 24.26 -11.82
C GLY A 90 21.44 22.89 -12.49
N ALA A 91 22.36 21.97 -12.16
CA ALA A 91 22.34 20.59 -12.66
C ALA A 91 21.15 19.78 -12.12
N ILE A 92 20.77 20.00 -10.85
CA ILE A 92 19.60 19.36 -10.23
C ILE A 92 18.29 19.89 -10.83
N VAL A 93 18.19 21.20 -11.04
CA VAL A 93 17.04 21.83 -11.68
C VAL A 93 16.90 21.34 -13.12
N HIS A 94 17.99 21.25 -13.86
CA HIS A 94 18.00 20.66 -15.21
C HIS A 94 17.61 19.17 -15.19
N ALA A 95 18.06 18.41 -14.18
CA ALA A 95 17.64 17.03 -13.97
C ALA A 95 16.11 16.95 -13.77
N TRP A 96 15.55 17.80 -12.91
CA TRP A 96 14.10 17.80 -12.66
C TRP A 96 13.29 18.26 -13.87
N GLN A 97 13.77 19.26 -14.61
CA GLN A 97 13.16 19.74 -15.86
C GLN A 97 13.21 18.69 -16.97
N SER A 98 14.26 17.86 -17.01
CA SER A 98 14.36 16.71 -17.92
C SER A 98 13.61 15.47 -17.41
N GLY A 99 12.90 15.57 -16.28
CA GLY A 99 12.06 14.50 -15.74
C GLY A 99 12.83 13.43 -14.97
N VAL A 100 14.08 13.69 -14.58
CA VAL A 100 14.87 12.84 -13.69
C VAL A 100 14.14 12.73 -12.36
N ARG A 101 13.77 11.50 -12.02
CA ARG A 101 13.07 11.16 -10.78
C ARG A 101 13.80 9.99 -10.16
N LYS A 102 13.93 10.02 -8.84
CA LYS A 102 14.56 8.95 -8.07
C LYS A 102 13.81 7.63 -8.32
N TYR A 103 14.57 6.60 -8.67
CA TYR A 103 14.08 5.23 -8.69
C TYR A 103 14.36 4.57 -7.34
N PHE A 104 13.33 3.97 -6.76
CA PHE A 104 13.36 3.24 -5.50
C PHE A 104 13.54 1.75 -5.79
N ARG A 105 14.24 1.03 -4.91
CA ARG A 105 14.32 -0.43 -4.98
C ARG A 105 13.10 -1.05 -4.29
N PRO A 106 12.47 -2.08 -4.88
CA PRO A 106 11.45 -2.86 -4.20
C PRO A 106 11.97 -3.42 -2.88
N GLN A 107 11.14 -3.36 -1.85
CA GLN A 107 11.36 -3.93 -0.53
C GLN A 107 10.40 -5.09 -0.33
N SER A 108 10.84 -6.10 0.43
CA SER A 108 9.95 -7.17 0.88
C SER A 108 8.91 -6.62 1.86
N ALA A 109 7.75 -7.28 1.94
CA ALA A 109 6.72 -6.92 2.91
C ALA A 109 7.25 -6.92 4.35
N ASP A 110 8.13 -7.87 4.71
CA ASP A 110 8.74 -7.93 6.03
C ASP A 110 9.65 -6.73 6.31
N ALA A 111 10.44 -6.28 5.33
CA ALA A 111 11.26 -5.07 5.47
C ALA A 111 10.38 -3.81 5.60
N LEU A 112 9.29 -3.73 4.84
CA LEU A 112 8.32 -2.64 4.92
C LEU A 112 7.62 -2.59 6.27
N LEU A 113 7.37 -3.74 6.91
CA LEU A 113 6.75 -3.83 8.23
C LEU A 113 7.73 -3.64 9.39
N ALA A 114 9.04 -3.65 9.14
CA ALA A 114 10.07 -3.59 10.17
C ALA A 114 10.32 -2.19 10.76
N THR A 115 9.46 -1.19 10.51
CA THR A 115 9.57 0.09 11.22
C THR A 115 9.00 -0.03 12.64
N PRO A 116 9.49 0.72 13.65
CA PRO A 116 8.94 0.66 15.01
C PRO A 116 7.44 0.93 15.07
N LEU A 117 6.96 1.94 14.34
CA LEU A 117 5.54 2.30 14.27
C LEU A 117 4.69 1.14 13.72
N ARG A 118 5.09 0.55 12.59
CA ARG A 118 4.31 -0.50 11.92
C ARG A 118 4.26 -1.77 12.75
N ARG A 119 5.37 -2.13 13.40
CA ARG A 119 5.40 -3.24 14.37
C ARG A 119 4.47 -3.00 15.55
N GLN A 120 4.48 -1.79 16.11
CA GLN A 120 3.56 -1.43 17.19
C GLN A 120 2.09 -1.55 16.74
N CYS A 121 1.74 -1.07 15.55
CA CYS A 121 0.40 -1.24 14.99
C CYS A 121 0.03 -2.72 14.84
N LEU A 122 0.93 -3.55 14.31
CA LEU A 122 0.67 -5.00 14.18
C LEU A 122 0.48 -5.68 15.54
N GLN A 123 1.30 -5.32 16.54
CA GLN A 123 1.17 -5.84 17.89
C GLN A 123 -0.18 -5.47 18.50
N GLN A 124 -0.58 -4.20 18.37
CA GLN A 124 -1.88 -3.71 18.85
C GLN A 124 -3.04 -4.37 18.09
N LEU A 125 -2.92 -4.56 16.77
CA LEU A 125 -3.91 -5.26 15.98
C LEU A 125 -4.07 -6.72 16.42
N TRP A 126 -2.96 -7.41 16.73
CA TRP A 126 -2.97 -8.77 17.28
C TRP A 126 -3.66 -8.81 18.66
N GLN A 127 -3.28 -7.93 19.59
CA GLN A 127 -3.85 -7.86 20.93
C GLN A 127 -5.36 -7.52 20.95
N ASN A 128 -5.87 -6.92 19.88
CA ASN A 128 -7.28 -6.57 19.73
C ASN A 128 -8.03 -7.51 18.79
N SER A 129 -7.39 -8.54 18.22
CA SER A 129 -8.05 -9.55 17.41
C SER A 129 -8.62 -10.67 18.26
N ALA A 130 -9.81 -11.16 17.89
CA ALA A 130 -10.40 -12.38 18.45
C ALA A 130 -10.03 -13.65 17.63
N LEU A 131 -9.24 -13.52 16.56
CA LEU A 131 -8.88 -14.64 15.69
C LEU A 131 -7.77 -15.51 16.31
N PRO A 132 -7.86 -16.84 16.19
CA PRO A 132 -6.72 -17.73 16.42
C PRO A 132 -5.52 -17.37 15.52
N GLU A 133 -4.30 -17.66 15.98
CA GLU A 133 -3.05 -17.26 15.29
C GLU A 133 -3.02 -17.63 13.81
N GLY A 134 -3.36 -18.88 13.44
CA GLY A 134 -3.36 -19.32 12.05
C GLY A 134 -4.35 -18.53 11.17
N LEU A 135 -5.53 -18.21 11.69
CA LEU A 135 -6.51 -17.39 10.97
C LEU A 135 -6.10 -15.93 10.91
N TYR A 136 -5.50 -15.39 11.99
CA TYR A 136 -4.95 -14.04 11.98
C TYR A 136 -3.85 -13.87 10.92
N GLN A 137 -2.93 -14.83 10.82
CA GLN A 137 -1.87 -14.82 9.82
C GLN A 137 -2.46 -14.79 8.40
N ARG A 138 -3.46 -15.63 8.13
CA ARG A 138 -4.05 -15.80 6.80
C ARG A 138 -5.03 -14.70 6.42
N PHE A 139 -5.86 -14.24 7.35
CA PHE A 139 -6.94 -13.29 7.09
C PHE A 139 -6.56 -11.85 7.40
N TYR A 140 -5.61 -11.58 8.29
CA TYR A 140 -5.20 -10.19 8.59
C TYR A 140 -3.80 -9.90 8.08
N LEU A 141 -2.79 -10.67 8.50
CA LEU A 141 -1.40 -10.32 8.21
C LEU A 141 -1.03 -10.50 6.73
N ALA A 142 -1.41 -11.60 6.09
CA ALA A 142 -1.11 -11.84 4.67
C ALA A 142 -1.67 -10.73 3.74
N PRO A 143 -2.93 -10.28 3.89
CA PRO A 143 -3.46 -9.12 3.15
C PRO A 143 -2.72 -7.82 3.43
N VAL A 144 -2.36 -7.54 4.69
CA VAL A 144 -1.56 -6.36 5.03
C VAL A 144 -0.19 -6.42 4.34
N LYS A 145 0.48 -7.58 4.37
CA LYS A 145 1.75 -7.80 3.67
C LYS A 145 1.60 -7.63 2.16
N GLN A 146 0.52 -8.15 1.58
CA GLN A 146 0.22 -8.00 0.17
C GLN A 146 0.00 -6.54 -0.22
N LEU A 147 -0.80 -5.80 0.57
CA LEU A 147 -1.03 -4.37 0.35
C LEU A 147 0.30 -3.62 0.41
N LEU A 148 1.05 -3.74 1.52
CA LEU A 148 2.33 -3.04 1.70
C LEU A 148 3.35 -3.40 0.60
N GLY A 149 3.46 -4.67 0.22
CA GLY A 149 4.30 -5.08 -0.91
C GLY A 149 3.89 -4.41 -2.23
N SER A 150 2.60 -4.26 -2.47
CA SER A 150 2.08 -3.64 -3.70
C SER A 150 2.12 -2.10 -3.71
N VAL A 151 2.14 -1.44 -2.55
CA VAL A 151 2.23 0.03 -2.45
C VAL A 151 3.63 0.53 -2.12
N GLN A 152 4.51 -0.35 -1.62
CA GLN A 152 5.87 -0.01 -1.21
C GLN A 152 5.87 1.15 -0.20
N GLN A 153 6.66 2.20 -0.46
CA GLN A 153 6.80 3.37 0.43
C GLN A 153 6.14 4.63 -0.16
N VAL A 154 5.03 4.48 -0.89
CA VAL A 154 4.31 5.65 -1.44
C VAL A 154 3.70 6.52 -0.32
N PRO A 155 3.65 7.85 -0.52
CA PRO A 155 2.89 8.75 0.34
C PRO A 155 1.39 8.55 0.14
N ALA A 156 0.56 8.91 1.12
CA ALA A 156 -0.90 8.87 0.98
C ALA A 156 -1.43 10.12 0.29
N THR A 157 -0.78 11.28 0.51
CA THR A 157 -1.20 12.59 0.01
C THR A 157 -0.01 13.36 -0.59
N PRO A 158 -0.25 14.33 -1.50
CA PRO A 158 0.82 15.16 -2.05
C PRO A 158 1.41 16.15 -1.06
N ALA A 159 0.69 16.48 0.02
CA ALA A 159 1.09 17.40 1.08
C ALA A 159 0.40 17.03 2.42
N GLY A 160 0.90 17.60 3.52
CA GLY A 160 0.38 17.36 4.88
C GLY A 160 1.04 16.15 5.56
N ASP A 161 0.42 15.70 6.66
CA ASP A 161 1.00 14.72 7.58
C ASP A 161 1.28 13.34 6.94
N TRP A 162 0.55 13.02 5.87
CA TRP A 162 0.65 11.75 5.15
C TRP A 162 1.46 11.82 3.85
N SER A 163 2.21 12.90 3.64
CA SER A 163 3.05 13.11 2.44
C SER A 163 4.47 12.52 2.55
N GLY A 164 4.83 12.00 3.72
CA GLY A 164 6.12 11.37 3.97
C GLY A 164 6.31 10.02 3.25
N THR A 165 7.55 9.54 3.22
CA THR A 165 7.89 8.21 2.70
C THR A 165 7.15 7.14 3.49
N GLY A 166 6.35 6.31 2.81
CA GLY A 166 5.54 5.28 3.45
C GLY A 166 4.27 5.76 4.14
N GLY A 167 3.91 7.04 3.97
CA GLY A 167 2.75 7.66 4.61
C GLY A 167 1.43 6.90 4.36
N PHE A 168 1.26 6.26 3.20
CA PHE A 168 0.08 5.42 2.95
C PHE A 168 0.03 4.20 3.89
N ALA A 169 1.14 3.48 4.02
CA ALA A 169 1.21 2.31 4.88
C ALA A 169 1.00 2.67 6.35
N ASP A 170 1.59 3.78 6.80
CA ASP A 170 1.48 4.26 8.18
C ASP A 170 0.07 4.76 8.50
N LEU A 171 -0.60 5.45 7.56
CA LEU A 171 -2.00 5.84 7.66
C LEU A 171 -2.91 4.61 7.80
N THR A 172 -2.81 3.69 6.86
CA THR A 172 -3.67 2.50 6.81
C THR A 172 -3.49 1.63 8.05
N LEU A 173 -2.26 1.39 8.51
CA LEU A 173 -2.03 0.56 9.70
C LEU A 173 -2.54 1.21 10.98
N GLN A 174 -2.32 2.52 11.16
CA GLN A 174 -2.86 3.24 12.32
C GLN A 174 -4.39 3.24 12.29
N PHE A 175 -4.98 3.44 11.11
CA PHE A 175 -6.43 3.43 10.93
C PHE A 175 -7.06 2.06 11.26
N ILE A 176 -6.53 0.97 10.68
CA ILE A 176 -6.99 -0.39 10.99
C ILE A 176 -6.90 -0.68 12.48
N THR A 177 -5.76 -0.35 13.10
CA THR A 177 -5.53 -0.57 14.53
C THR A 177 -6.53 0.23 15.37
N CYS A 178 -6.82 1.48 14.99
CA CYS A 178 -7.81 2.32 15.64
C CYS A 178 -9.22 1.74 15.51
N ALA A 179 -9.65 1.40 14.30
CA ALA A 179 -10.99 0.88 14.01
C ALA A 179 -11.28 -0.43 14.75
N VAL A 180 -10.34 -1.39 14.73
CA VAL A 180 -10.48 -2.67 15.44
C VAL A 180 -10.51 -2.45 16.96
N ARG A 181 -9.68 -1.55 17.50
CA ARG A 181 -9.70 -1.21 18.92
C ARG A 181 -11.03 -0.59 19.35
N LEU A 182 -11.60 0.31 18.55
CA LEU A 182 -12.91 0.92 18.83
C LEU A 182 -14.01 -0.14 18.80
N ALA A 183 -14.03 -1.01 17.79
CA ALA A 183 -15.04 -2.05 17.64
C ALA A 183 -15.08 -3.06 18.79
N LYS A 184 -13.95 -3.31 19.48
CA LYS A 184 -13.88 -4.23 20.63
C LYS A 184 -14.85 -3.88 21.77
N GLY A 185 -15.24 -2.61 21.90
CA GLY A 185 -16.22 -2.15 22.90
C GLY A 185 -17.68 -2.36 22.51
N HIS A 186 -17.96 -2.84 21.29
CA HIS A 186 -19.31 -2.93 20.74
C HIS A 186 -19.71 -4.38 20.46
N MET A 187 -20.98 -4.70 20.70
CA MET A 187 -21.58 -5.97 20.27
C MET A 187 -22.11 -5.83 18.85
N LEU A 188 -21.50 -6.58 17.92
CA LEU A 188 -21.87 -6.59 16.51
C LEU A 188 -22.50 -7.95 16.15
N PRO A 189 -23.56 -7.96 15.32
CA PRO A 189 -24.27 -6.81 14.77
C PRO A 189 -25.29 -6.27 15.80
N PRO A 190 -25.59 -4.95 15.80
CA PRO A 190 -26.56 -4.36 16.71
C PRO A 190 -27.97 -4.92 16.46
N GLY A 191 -28.72 -5.19 17.54
CA GLY A 191 -30.11 -5.66 17.45
C GLY A 191 -30.28 -7.18 17.27
N ALA A 192 -29.21 -7.94 17.02
CA ALA A 192 -29.26 -9.40 17.06
C ALA A 192 -29.36 -9.93 18.49
N ALA A 193 -29.92 -11.13 18.65
CA ALA A 193 -29.97 -11.83 19.93
C ALA A 193 -28.54 -12.05 20.50
N PRO A 194 -28.33 -11.99 21.83
CA PRO A 194 -27.02 -12.16 22.45
C PRO A 194 -26.29 -13.44 22.03
N GLU A 195 -27.03 -14.54 21.83
CA GLU A 195 -26.49 -15.82 21.38
C GLU A 195 -25.92 -15.71 19.97
N THR A 196 -26.64 -15.04 19.06
CA THR A 196 -26.19 -14.76 17.69
C THR A 196 -24.98 -13.82 17.68
N GLN A 197 -24.99 -12.78 18.52
CA GLN A 197 -23.85 -11.86 18.66
C GLN A 197 -22.61 -12.58 19.17
N ALA A 198 -22.74 -13.49 20.14
CA ALA A 198 -21.63 -14.30 20.63
C ALA A 198 -21.10 -15.25 19.55
N ALA A 199 -21.98 -15.92 18.80
CA ALA A 199 -21.61 -16.86 17.75
C ALA A 199 -20.94 -16.16 16.55
N GLN A 200 -21.42 -14.98 16.16
CA GLN A 200 -20.94 -14.26 14.97
C GLN A 200 -19.93 -13.16 15.27
N GLY A 201 -19.64 -12.87 16.54
CA GLY A 201 -18.82 -11.71 16.93
C GLY A 201 -17.43 -11.67 16.30
N VAL A 202 -16.80 -12.84 16.12
CA VAL A 202 -15.49 -12.95 15.45
C VAL A 202 -15.59 -12.57 13.96
N LEU A 203 -16.68 -12.97 13.29
CA LEU A 203 -16.93 -12.61 11.89
C LEU A 203 -17.14 -11.10 11.74
N TRP A 204 -17.96 -10.50 12.60
CA TRP A 204 -18.21 -9.07 12.53
C TRP A 204 -16.99 -8.22 12.90
N GLN A 205 -16.13 -8.69 13.79
CA GLN A 205 -14.82 -8.05 13.99
C GLN A 205 -13.93 -8.13 12.75
N ALA A 206 -13.99 -9.25 12.01
CA ALA A 206 -13.29 -9.36 10.74
C ALA A 206 -13.86 -8.42 9.67
N VAL A 207 -15.19 -8.24 9.62
CA VAL A 207 -15.81 -7.23 8.75
C VAL A 207 -15.23 -5.85 9.04
N VAL A 208 -15.15 -5.41 10.30
CA VAL A 208 -14.54 -4.11 10.66
C VAL A 208 -13.09 -4.03 10.18
N PHE A 209 -12.30 -5.08 10.37
CA PHE A 209 -10.92 -5.11 9.87
C PHE A 209 -10.85 -4.93 8.35
N TRP A 210 -11.65 -5.66 7.58
CA TRP A 210 -11.66 -5.59 6.12
C TRP A 210 -12.13 -4.23 5.62
N SER A 211 -13.22 -3.71 6.20
CA SER A 211 -13.71 -2.36 5.92
C SER A 211 -12.60 -1.33 6.17
N ALA A 212 -11.87 -1.46 7.28
CA ALA A 212 -10.78 -0.55 7.62
C ALA A 212 -9.57 -0.67 6.67
N LEU A 213 -9.22 -1.89 6.25
CA LEU A 213 -8.16 -2.14 5.28
C LEU A 213 -8.48 -1.51 3.90
N PHE A 214 -9.75 -1.49 3.52
CA PHE A 214 -10.19 -0.99 2.22
C PHE A 214 -10.43 0.52 2.19
N TYR A 215 -10.68 1.12 3.35
CA TYR A 215 -11.09 2.52 3.49
C TYR A 215 -10.18 3.52 2.74
N HIS A 216 -8.86 3.34 2.79
CA HIS A 216 -7.91 4.27 2.15
C HIS A 216 -7.51 3.91 0.71
N LEU A 217 -7.98 2.78 0.16
CA LEU A 217 -7.64 2.37 -1.21
C LEU A 217 -7.93 3.45 -2.28
N PRO A 218 -8.99 4.28 -2.18
CA PRO A 218 -9.23 5.35 -3.14
C PRO A 218 -8.08 6.35 -3.28
N LEU A 219 -7.24 6.54 -2.26
CA LEU A 219 -6.06 7.44 -2.34
C LEU A 219 -5.05 6.98 -3.40
N LEU A 220 -4.97 5.66 -3.66
CA LEU A 220 -4.04 5.09 -4.62
C LEU A 220 -4.38 5.46 -6.07
N ARG A 221 -5.63 5.89 -6.37
CA ARG A 221 -6.00 6.34 -7.73
C ARG A 221 -5.23 7.57 -8.19
N GLN A 222 -4.76 8.38 -7.23
CA GLN A 222 -4.02 9.61 -7.50
C GLN A 222 -2.55 9.32 -7.79
N LEU A 223 -2.09 8.10 -7.51
CA LEU A 223 -0.71 7.67 -7.74
C LEU A 223 -0.60 6.88 -9.03
N GLU A 224 0.42 7.24 -9.79
CA GLU A 224 0.88 6.48 -10.94
C GLU A 224 2.35 6.11 -10.73
N GLY A 225 2.67 4.85 -11.00
CA GLY A 225 4.01 4.31 -10.97
C GLY A 225 4.57 3.98 -12.35
N GLY A 226 5.89 3.96 -12.43
CA GLY A 226 6.62 3.46 -13.60
C GLY A 226 7.86 2.69 -13.17
N LEU A 227 8.13 1.60 -13.87
CA LEU A 227 9.33 0.78 -13.68
C LEU A 227 10.50 1.35 -14.49
N GLU A 228 11.72 0.95 -14.14
CA GLU A 228 12.96 1.41 -14.80
C GLU A 228 13.05 1.04 -16.29
N ASP A 229 12.35 -0.01 -16.71
CA ASP A 229 12.27 -0.49 -18.10
C ASP A 229 11.15 0.22 -18.91
N GLY A 230 10.46 1.18 -18.29
CA GLY A 230 9.39 1.96 -18.90
C GLY A 230 8.00 1.35 -18.77
N HIS A 231 7.85 0.15 -18.22
CA HIS A 231 6.53 -0.44 -17.98
C HIS A 231 5.77 0.30 -16.88
N PHE A 232 4.44 0.24 -16.97
CA PHE A 232 3.55 0.86 -16.01
C PHE A 232 3.45 0.03 -14.73
N TRP A 233 3.41 0.71 -13.58
CA TRP A 233 3.14 0.10 -12.29
C TRP A 233 2.02 0.88 -11.60
N GLN A 234 0.93 0.22 -11.23
CA GLN A 234 -0.12 0.82 -10.41
C GLN A 234 0.10 0.44 -8.95
N PRO A 235 0.41 1.39 -8.06
CA PRO A 235 0.47 1.13 -6.62
C PRO A 235 -0.82 0.46 -6.15
N GLY A 236 -0.67 -0.63 -5.39
CA GLY A 236 -1.79 -1.43 -4.87
C GLY A 236 -2.11 -2.69 -5.68
N LEU A 237 -1.91 -2.70 -7.01
CA LEU A 237 -2.31 -3.86 -7.82
C LEU A 237 -1.26 -4.97 -7.81
N TRP A 238 0.03 -4.61 -7.90
CA TRP A 238 1.15 -5.53 -8.06
C TRP A 238 2.35 -5.02 -7.28
N THR A 239 3.20 -5.93 -6.79
CA THR A 239 4.52 -5.57 -6.25
C THR A 239 5.45 -5.26 -7.42
N PRO A 240 6.17 -4.12 -7.42
CA PRO A 240 7.14 -3.84 -8.47
C PRO A 240 8.29 -4.87 -8.38
N ASP A 241 8.64 -5.47 -9.51
CA ASP A 241 9.71 -6.46 -9.64
C ASP A 241 11.10 -5.80 -9.85
N ARG A 242 11.10 -4.51 -10.17
CA ARG A 242 12.27 -3.71 -10.54
C ARG A 242 12.26 -2.37 -9.86
N ARG A 243 13.34 -1.59 -10.05
CA ARG A 243 13.35 -0.23 -9.52
C ARG A 243 12.19 0.57 -10.10
N PHE A 244 11.49 1.28 -9.24
CA PHE A 244 10.25 1.95 -9.58
C PHE A 244 10.30 3.42 -9.17
N ARG A 245 9.47 4.23 -9.80
CA ARG A 245 9.19 5.61 -9.40
C ARG A 245 7.69 5.80 -9.37
N PHE A 246 7.24 6.82 -8.66
CA PHE A 246 5.82 7.18 -8.60
C PHE A 246 5.63 8.68 -8.69
N ARG A 247 4.39 9.09 -8.96
CA ARG A 247 3.97 10.48 -8.99
C ARG A 247 2.50 10.63 -8.69
N PHE A 248 2.13 11.78 -8.15
CA PHE A 248 0.73 12.21 -8.14
C PHE A 248 0.31 12.65 -9.54
N ARG A 249 -0.92 12.30 -9.92
CA ARG A 249 -1.59 12.72 -11.16
C ARG A 249 -2.82 13.56 -10.82
N PRO A 250 -3.14 14.59 -11.63
CA PRO A 250 -4.44 15.23 -11.56
C PRO A 250 -5.55 14.23 -11.91
N SER A 251 -6.74 14.43 -11.33
CA SER A 251 -7.88 13.51 -11.35
C SER A 251 -8.14 12.93 -12.74
N ARG A 252 -8.15 11.60 -12.82
CA ARG A 252 -8.64 10.87 -14.01
C ARG A 252 -10.17 10.90 -14.03
N PRO A 253 -10.80 10.90 -15.23
CA PRO A 253 -12.23 10.62 -15.34
C PRO A 253 -12.52 9.25 -14.73
N ASP A 254 -13.71 9.10 -14.15
CA ASP A 254 -14.11 7.84 -13.53
C ASP A 254 -14.11 6.70 -14.53
N LEU A 255 -13.45 5.60 -14.13
CA LEU A 255 -13.52 4.34 -14.85
C LEU A 255 -14.86 3.67 -14.54
N SER A 256 -15.37 2.85 -15.46
CA SER A 256 -16.61 2.07 -15.26
C SER A 256 -16.52 1.03 -14.14
N VAL A 257 -15.31 0.61 -13.77
CA VAL A 257 -15.03 -0.21 -12.58
C VAL A 257 -14.08 0.58 -11.67
N PRO A 258 -14.45 0.87 -10.42
CA PRO A 258 -13.57 1.55 -9.47
C PRO A 258 -12.32 0.72 -9.18
N LEU A 259 -11.16 1.37 -9.18
CA LEU A 259 -9.86 0.72 -8.94
C LEU A 259 -9.81 0.10 -7.53
N GLU A 260 -10.37 0.79 -6.55
CA GLU A 260 -10.50 0.39 -5.16
C GLU A 260 -11.26 -0.92 -4.98
N THR A 261 -12.31 -1.18 -5.76
CA THR A 261 -13.05 -2.46 -5.73
C THR A 261 -12.16 -3.59 -6.24
N LEU A 262 -11.40 -3.35 -7.32
CA LEU A 262 -10.42 -4.31 -7.85
C LEU A 262 -9.30 -4.60 -6.84
N LEU A 263 -8.79 -3.56 -6.17
CA LEU A 263 -7.78 -3.67 -5.14
C LEU A 263 -8.29 -4.48 -3.93
N ALA A 264 -9.48 -4.16 -3.44
CA ALA A 264 -10.10 -4.88 -2.32
C ALA A 264 -10.33 -6.36 -2.65
N ALA A 265 -10.86 -6.66 -3.84
CA ALA A 265 -11.06 -8.03 -4.30
C ALA A 265 -9.74 -8.84 -4.36
N ARG A 266 -8.61 -8.19 -4.68
CA ARG A 266 -7.30 -8.84 -4.63
C ARG A 266 -6.81 -9.11 -3.22
N LEU A 267 -7.15 -8.25 -2.27
CA LEU A 267 -6.69 -8.35 -0.88
C LEU A 267 -7.50 -9.35 -0.06
N LEU A 268 -8.75 -9.64 -0.44
CA LEU A 268 -9.65 -10.53 0.28
C LEU A 268 -9.36 -12.02 -0.04
N PRO A 269 -8.88 -12.84 0.91
CA PRO A 269 -8.62 -14.25 0.71
C PRO A 269 -9.89 -15.01 0.38
N GLU A 270 -9.78 -16.02 -0.49
CA GLU A 270 -10.91 -16.86 -0.89
C GLU A 270 -11.64 -17.50 0.30
N ASP A 271 -10.88 -18.01 1.29
CA ASP A 271 -11.48 -18.63 2.47
C ASP A 271 -12.15 -17.61 3.41
N ALA A 272 -11.66 -16.37 3.44
CA ALA A 272 -12.35 -15.28 4.16
C ALA A 272 -13.65 -14.90 3.45
N MET A 273 -13.65 -14.90 2.12
CA MET A 273 -14.86 -14.68 1.32
C MET A 273 -15.88 -15.79 1.56
N LYS A 274 -15.50 -17.07 1.52
CA LYS A 274 -16.38 -18.20 1.87
C LYS A 274 -16.99 -18.03 3.26
N TRP A 275 -16.20 -17.58 4.23
CA TRP A 275 -16.65 -17.34 5.60
C TRP A 275 -17.66 -16.18 5.69
N LEU A 276 -17.44 -15.08 4.97
CA LEU A 276 -18.40 -13.97 4.87
C LEU A 276 -19.74 -14.39 4.27
N PHE A 277 -19.73 -15.29 3.27
CA PHE A 277 -20.96 -15.78 2.64
C PHE A 277 -21.82 -16.66 3.55
N LEU A 278 -21.31 -17.16 4.68
CA LEU A 278 -22.12 -17.88 5.66
C LEU A 278 -23.09 -16.97 6.42
N VAL A 279 -22.79 -15.67 6.49
CA VAL A 279 -23.68 -14.66 7.08
C VAL A 279 -23.92 -13.58 6.02
N PRO A 280 -25.01 -13.69 5.22
CA PRO A 280 -25.26 -12.79 4.09
C PRO A 280 -25.21 -11.30 4.43
N ASP A 281 -25.61 -10.91 5.64
CA ASP A 281 -25.55 -9.54 6.12
C ASP A 281 -24.12 -9.01 6.25
N ALA A 282 -23.17 -9.87 6.64
CA ALA A 282 -21.75 -9.52 6.76
C ALA A 282 -21.14 -9.24 5.38
N TRP A 283 -21.42 -10.09 4.39
CA TRP A 283 -21.01 -9.83 3.00
C TRP A 283 -21.67 -8.56 2.45
N THR A 284 -22.98 -8.39 2.67
CA THR A 284 -23.73 -7.22 2.19
C THR A 284 -23.16 -5.93 2.76
N CYS A 285 -22.85 -5.92 4.06
CA CYS A 285 -22.19 -4.81 4.74
C CYS A 285 -20.87 -4.42 4.03
N LEU A 286 -19.99 -5.39 3.79
CA LEU A 286 -18.69 -5.14 3.16
C LEU A 286 -18.83 -4.73 1.69
N ALA A 287 -19.75 -5.35 0.95
CA ALA A 287 -19.99 -5.07 -0.46
C ALA A 287 -20.57 -3.66 -0.70
N LEU A 288 -21.47 -3.20 0.17
CA LEU A 288 -22.02 -1.84 0.11
C LEU A 288 -20.92 -0.80 0.28
N GLN A 289 -20.03 -0.98 1.27
CA GLN A 289 -18.90 -0.08 1.50
C GLN A 289 -17.91 -0.07 0.34
N LEU A 290 -17.67 -1.23 -0.30
CA LEU A 290 -16.85 -1.31 -1.52
C LEU A 290 -17.47 -0.62 -2.73
N GLY A 291 -18.79 -0.48 -2.75
CA GLY A 291 -19.53 0.29 -3.75
C GLY A 291 -19.63 1.78 -3.44
N GLY A 292 -19.07 2.25 -2.31
CA GLY A 292 -19.20 3.63 -1.85
C GLY A 292 -20.57 3.97 -1.25
N TYR A 293 -21.36 2.96 -0.88
CA TYR A 293 -22.64 3.13 -0.19
C TYR A 293 -22.45 2.97 1.33
N LEU A 294 -23.38 3.53 2.11
CA LEU A 294 -23.43 3.31 3.55
C LEU A 294 -23.58 1.81 3.86
N SER A 295 -22.93 1.38 4.94
CA SER A 295 -23.05 0.03 5.44
C SER A 295 -24.50 -0.29 5.82
N SER A 296 -24.89 -1.55 5.64
CA SER A 296 -26.13 -2.07 6.22
C SER A 296 -26.14 -1.99 7.75
N ILE A 297 -24.97 -1.84 8.39
CA ILE A 297 -24.78 -1.67 9.82
C ILE A 297 -24.19 -0.26 10.10
N PRO A 298 -25.02 0.76 10.42
CA PRO A 298 -24.58 2.14 10.61
C PRO A 298 -23.51 2.31 11.70
N LEU A 299 -23.48 1.40 12.68
CA LEU A 299 -22.45 1.39 13.73
C LEU A 299 -21.04 1.19 13.16
N ILE A 300 -20.88 0.39 12.11
CA ILE A 300 -19.57 0.18 11.48
C ILE A 300 -19.10 1.48 10.81
N ASP A 301 -19.99 2.20 10.13
CA ASP A 301 -19.64 3.49 9.51
C ASP A 301 -19.28 4.53 10.57
N ALA A 302 -20.03 4.60 11.68
CA ALA A 302 -19.72 5.49 12.80
C ALA A 302 -18.33 5.19 13.41
N LEU A 303 -17.99 3.91 13.57
CA LEU A 303 -16.68 3.47 14.06
C LEU A 303 -15.55 3.87 13.10
N LEU A 304 -15.75 3.70 11.79
CA LEU A 304 -14.77 4.08 10.78
C LEU A 304 -14.59 5.60 10.69
N GLN A 305 -15.68 6.37 10.82
CA GLN A 305 -15.63 7.83 10.85
C GLN A 305 -14.90 8.36 12.10
N GLU A 306 -15.16 7.78 13.26
CA GLU A 306 -14.45 8.09 14.51
C GLU A 306 -12.95 7.74 14.39
N ALA A 307 -12.64 6.55 13.86
CA ALA A 307 -11.25 6.16 13.58
C ALA A 307 -10.58 7.14 12.62
N ALA A 308 -11.30 7.62 11.61
CA ALA A 308 -10.81 8.55 10.60
C ALA A 308 -10.50 9.91 11.23
N GLY A 309 -11.32 10.37 12.18
CA GLY A 309 -11.07 11.56 13.00
C GLY A 309 -9.80 11.42 13.84
N GLN A 310 -9.66 10.30 14.56
CA GLN A 310 -8.51 10.06 15.44
C GLN A 310 -7.17 9.99 14.70
N VAL A 311 -7.16 9.47 13.47
CA VAL A 311 -5.95 9.41 12.63
C VAL A 311 -5.83 10.56 11.63
N GLN A 312 -6.71 11.58 11.69
CA GLN A 312 -6.66 12.72 10.76
C GLN A 312 -6.65 12.27 9.28
N SER A 313 -7.57 11.38 8.94
CA SER A 313 -7.68 10.80 7.60
C SER A 313 -7.96 11.88 6.55
N PRO A 314 -7.26 11.87 5.40
CA PRO A 314 -7.49 12.84 4.34
C PRO A 314 -8.82 12.67 3.61
N LEU A 315 -9.50 11.52 3.77
CA LEU A 315 -10.78 11.24 3.11
C LEU A 315 -11.99 11.90 3.79
N LEU A 316 -11.86 12.36 5.04
CA LEU A 316 -12.92 13.12 5.73
C LEU A 316 -13.36 14.37 4.96
N LYS A 317 -12.46 14.93 4.14
CA LYS A 317 -12.66 16.20 3.44
C LYS A 317 -13.32 16.04 2.06
N LEU A 318 -13.48 14.81 1.56
CA LEU A 318 -13.94 14.59 0.18
C LEU A 318 -15.47 14.70 0.02
N GLU A 319 -16.23 14.63 1.12
CA GLU A 319 -17.70 14.69 1.09
C GLU A 319 -18.29 16.11 1.07
N GLU A 320 -17.52 17.16 1.41
CA GLU A 320 -18.03 18.55 1.43
C GLU A 320 -18.00 19.25 0.05
N ALA A 321 -17.48 18.62 -1.00
CA ALA A 321 -17.30 19.26 -2.33
C ALA A 321 -18.42 18.94 -3.34
N SER A 322 -19.59 18.49 -2.90
CA SER A 322 -20.79 18.35 -3.75
C SER A 322 -21.95 19.16 -3.18
N GLU A 323 -21.84 20.49 -3.24
CA GLU A 323 -23.03 21.34 -3.22
C GLU A 323 -23.81 21.12 -4.51
N VAL A 324 -24.99 20.52 -4.35
CA VAL A 324 -26.01 20.35 -5.38
C VAL A 324 -26.52 21.74 -5.81
N PRO A 325 -26.64 22.07 -7.10
CA PRO A 325 -27.36 23.26 -7.51
C PRO A 325 -28.85 23.07 -7.18
N ASP A 326 -29.34 23.97 -6.33
CA ASP A 326 -30.73 24.19 -5.98
C ASP A 326 -31.60 24.30 -7.25
N VAL A 327 -32.55 23.36 -7.41
CA VAL A 327 -33.68 23.54 -8.33
C VAL A 327 -34.96 23.41 -7.52
N ALA A 328 -35.40 24.57 -7.06
CA ALA A 328 -36.71 24.81 -6.52
C ALA A 328 -37.83 24.36 -7.49
N GLY A 329 -38.80 23.64 -6.92
CA GLY A 329 -40.22 23.73 -7.25
C GLY A 329 -40.68 23.08 -8.56
N VAL A 330 -41.48 22.01 -8.44
CA VAL A 330 -42.90 22.01 -8.85
C VAL A 330 -43.49 20.60 -8.63
N SER A 331 -44.54 20.54 -7.82
CA SER A 331 -45.66 19.60 -7.87
C SER A 331 -46.88 20.39 -7.40
N PRO A 332 -48.11 20.18 -7.91
CA PRO A 332 -48.86 18.91 -7.82
C PRO A 332 -49.64 18.60 -9.13
N ASP A 333 -50.46 17.57 -9.36
CA ASP A 333 -51.46 16.84 -8.55
C ASP A 333 -52.00 15.60 -9.38
N PRO A 334 -53.08 14.84 -9.03
CA PRO A 334 -52.99 13.37 -8.88
C PRO A 334 -54.11 12.53 -9.57
N SER A 335 -54.12 11.22 -9.30
CA SER A 335 -55.24 10.23 -9.32
C SER A 335 -55.59 9.47 -10.62
N PRO A 336 -56.30 8.30 -10.55
CA PRO A 336 -56.71 7.48 -9.39
C PRO A 336 -56.32 5.98 -9.47
N ALA A 337 -56.48 5.31 -8.32
CA ALA A 337 -56.29 3.88 -8.04
C ALA A 337 -57.44 2.96 -8.52
N SER A 338 -57.23 1.63 -8.48
CA SER A 338 -58.08 0.58 -7.85
C SER A 338 -57.63 -0.86 -8.28
N PRO A 339 -58.12 -1.99 -7.69
CA PRO A 339 -57.42 -2.73 -6.62
C PRO A 339 -57.30 -4.25 -6.88
N GLY A 340 -56.58 -5.00 -6.03
CA GLY A 340 -56.56 -6.48 -6.07
C GLY A 340 -55.86 -7.11 -4.88
N SER A 341 -56.61 -7.90 -4.10
CA SER A 341 -56.39 -8.35 -2.71
C SER A 341 -55.42 -9.55 -2.50
N PRO A 342 -55.16 -9.96 -1.22
CA PRO A 342 -53.94 -10.64 -0.75
C PRO A 342 -54.10 -12.14 -0.43
N LEU A 343 -52.99 -12.84 -0.16
CA LEU A 343 -52.81 -14.14 0.57
C LEU A 343 -51.29 -14.47 0.53
N ALA A 344 -50.60 -15.10 1.48
CA ALA A 344 -50.86 -15.63 2.80
C ALA A 344 -49.51 -15.84 3.50
N MET A 345 -49.51 -15.79 4.84
CA MET A 345 -48.43 -16.27 5.70
C MET A 345 -48.14 -17.76 5.48
N ALA A 346 -46.87 -18.12 5.44
CA ALA A 346 -46.43 -19.47 5.81
C ALA A 346 -45.14 -19.36 6.63
N SER A 347 -45.29 -19.71 7.90
CA SER A 347 -44.27 -20.02 8.89
C SER A 347 -43.19 -20.95 8.36
N VAL A 348 -41.91 -20.58 8.54
CA VAL A 348 -40.79 -21.51 8.41
C VAL A 348 -40.21 -21.76 9.79
N SER A 349 -40.15 -23.04 10.11
CA SER A 349 -39.75 -23.65 11.36
C SER A 349 -38.30 -23.38 11.73
N GLU A 350 -38.08 -23.27 13.04
CA GLU A 350 -36.80 -23.29 13.73
C GLU A 350 -35.96 -24.51 13.30
N SER A 351 -34.71 -24.27 12.91
CA SER A 351 -33.67 -25.30 12.95
C SER A 351 -32.49 -24.79 13.76
N SER A 352 -32.33 -25.41 14.93
CA SER A 352 -31.13 -25.53 15.76
C SER A 352 -29.82 -25.13 15.04
N GLY A 353 -29.32 -23.94 15.35
CA GLY A 353 -28.02 -23.43 14.92
C GLY A 353 -27.04 -23.46 16.08
N ASP A 354 -26.52 -24.64 16.41
CA ASP A 354 -25.47 -24.82 17.43
C ASP A 354 -24.23 -25.55 16.88
N SER A 355 -24.07 -25.62 15.55
CA SER A 355 -23.03 -26.45 14.92
C SER A 355 -21.93 -25.68 14.17
N ASP A 356 -22.18 -24.48 13.65
CA ASP A 356 -21.39 -24.00 12.51
C ASP A 356 -20.03 -23.36 12.88
N THR A 357 -19.90 -22.76 14.06
CA THR A 357 -18.65 -22.12 14.51
C THR A 357 -17.60 -23.13 15.01
N LEU A 358 -18.04 -24.18 15.71
CA LEU A 358 -17.19 -25.30 16.10
C LEU A 358 -16.82 -26.17 14.90
N THR A 359 -17.72 -26.33 13.93
CA THR A 359 -17.43 -27.05 12.68
C THR A 359 -16.34 -26.34 11.87
N LEU A 360 -16.31 -24.99 11.84
CA LEU A 360 -15.25 -24.24 11.17
C LEU A 360 -13.90 -24.29 11.88
N LEU A 361 -13.86 -24.22 13.22
CA LEU A 361 -12.62 -24.44 13.97
C LEU A 361 -12.05 -25.85 13.70
N SER A 362 -12.92 -26.86 13.55
CA SER A 362 -12.51 -28.22 13.17
C SER A 362 -12.07 -28.35 11.70
N LEU A 363 -12.74 -27.66 10.77
CA LEU A 363 -12.42 -27.65 9.32
C LEU A 363 -11.06 -27.04 9.05
N PHE A 364 -10.65 -26.01 9.82
CA PHE A 364 -9.35 -25.36 9.64
C PHE A 364 -8.22 -25.95 10.51
N GLN A 365 -8.52 -26.68 11.58
CA GLN A 365 -7.53 -27.44 12.36
C GLN A 365 -7.18 -28.79 11.71
N SER A 366 -8.14 -29.45 11.06
CA SER A 366 -7.96 -30.75 10.39
C SER A 366 -7.07 -30.71 9.14
N GLY A 367 -6.78 -29.53 8.59
CA GLY A 367 -5.90 -29.37 7.42
C GLY A 367 -4.40 -29.50 7.70
N HIS A 368 -3.98 -29.65 8.97
CA HIS A 368 -2.56 -29.66 9.34
C HIS A 368 -2.03 -31.00 9.90
N GLU A 369 -2.85 -32.04 9.97
CA GLU A 369 -2.45 -33.40 10.37
C GLU A 369 -2.94 -34.46 9.37
N SER A 370 -2.32 -34.55 8.20
CA SER A 370 -2.23 -35.83 7.47
C SER A 370 -1.29 -35.74 6.28
N LEU A 371 0.01 -35.87 6.54
CA LEU A 371 0.96 -36.52 5.63
C LEU A 371 2.24 -36.76 6.42
N HIS A 372 2.22 -37.77 7.29
CA HIS A 372 3.36 -38.63 7.67
C HIS A 372 2.94 -39.53 8.85
N GLN A 373 2.31 -40.68 8.58
CA GLN A 373 2.67 -41.98 9.15
C GLN A 373 1.69 -43.03 8.61
N GLY A 374 2.23 -44.07 7.96
CA GLY A 374 1.45 -45.17 7.41
C GLY A 374 2.31 -46.23 6.73
N GLU A 375 3.40 -46.65 7.39
CA GLU A 375 3.96 -48.01 7.24
C GLU A 375 2.86 -49.03 7.56
N ALA A 376 2.80 -50.27 7.08
CA ALA A 376 3.52 -51.06 6.08
C ALA A 376 2.75 -52.39 6.00
N LYS A 377 2.77 -53.08 4.85
CA LYS A 377 2.78 -54.56 4.77
C LYS A 377 3.14 -55.04 3.37
N SER A 378 4.41 -55.44 3.24
CA SER A 378 4.91 -56.71 2.67
C SER A 378 4.29 -57.24 1.36
N HIS A 379 5.08 -57.32 0.29
CA HIS A 379 5.64 -58.60 -0.17
C HIS A 379 6.82 -58.47 -1.16
N HIS A 380 7.68 -59.48 -1.09
CA HIS A 380 9.00 -59.71 -1.68
C HIS A 380 9.19 -59.60 -3.21
N HIS A 381 10.36 -59.09 -3.62
CA HIS A 381 11.52 -59.76 -4.28
C HIS A 381 12.35 -58.64 -4.96
N GLY A 382 13.68 -58.57 -4.97
CA GLY A 382 14.78 -59.50 -4.76
C GLY A 382 15.90 -59.12 -5.75
N SER A 383 17.16 -59.07 -5.29
CA SER A 383 18.44 -58.82 -6.01
C SER A 383 18.96 -57.37 -5.93
N LYS A 384 19.99 -57.10 -5.10
CA LYS A 384 21.45 -57.23 -5.39
C LYS A 384 21.86 -56.39 -6.61
N SER A 385 22.80 -55.46 -6.55
CA SER A 385 24.12 -55.56 -5.92
C SER A 385 24.83 -54.20 -5.85
N ALA A 386 25.66 -54.04 -4.81
CA ALA A 386 26.96 -53.35 -4.79
C ALA A 386 27.02 -51.83 -5.01
N ASN A 387 27.89 -51.07 -4.36
CA ASN A 387 28.74 -51.18 -3.17
C ASN A 387 29.42 -49.80 -3.04
N ARG A 388 29.96 -49.50 -1.86
CA ARG A 388 30.93 -48.43 -1.55
C ARG A 388 30.37 -46.99 -1.41
N SER A 389 30.07 -46.44 -0.23
CA SER A 389 30.74 -46.34 1.08
C SER A 389 31.57 -45.04 1.28
N VAL A 390 31.26 -44.37 2.41
CA VAL A 390 32.16 -43.68 3.38
C VAL A 390 32.48 -42.20 3.08
N SER A 391 32.41 -41.24 4.01
CA SER A 391 32.19 -41.19 5.48
C SER A 391 31.84 -39.74 5.86
N ASP A 392 31.04 -39.48 6.91
CA ASP A 392 31.44 -38.84 8.20
C ASP A 392 30.78 -37.45 8.29
N LYS A 393 30.15 -36.95 9.35
CA LYS A 393 30.00 -37.22 10.81
C LYS A 393 28.63 -36.65 11.24
N GLU A 394 27.87 -37.29 12.15
CA GLU A 394 27.75 -36.95 13.59
C GLU A 394 27.75 -35.43 13.90
N ASN A 395 26.89 -34.85 14.74
CA ASN A 395 25.80 -35.35 15.58
C ASN A 395 25.00 -34.14 16.13
N VAL A 396 23.71 -34.37 16.38
CA VAL A 396 22.86 -33.83 17.47
C VAL A 396 22.63 -32.32 17.66
N ALA A 397 21.39 -31.98 17.34
CA ALA A 397 20.45 -31.07 18.00
C ALA A 397 20.86 -30.27 19.25
N THR A 398 20.49 -28.98 19.25
CA THR A 398 19.69 -28.42 20.35
C THR A 398 18.71 -27.36 19.82
N LYS A 399 17.50 -27.45 20.37
CA LYS A 399 16.29 -26.69 20.11
C LYS A 399 16.37 -25.23 20.61
N ASN A 400 15.52 -24.40 20.00
CA ASN A 400 14.84 -23.21 20.54
C ASN A 400 15.64 -21.91 20.74
N ASN A 401 15.28 -20.88 19.95
CA ASN A 401 14.45 -19.76 20.43
C ASN A 401 14.13 -18.78 19.27
N LEU A 402 12.96 -18.94 18.67
CA LEU A 402 12.26 -17.92 17.88
C LEU A 402 11.32 -17.19 18.85
N ASN A 403 11.81 -16.11 19.45
CA ASN A 403 11.01 -15.19 20.25
C ASN A 403 11.59 -13.79 20.05
N THR A 404 11.28 -13.16 18.93
CA THR A 404 11.29 -11.70 18.83
C THR A 404 10.38 -11.32 17.67
N LEU A 405 9.53 -10.31 17.90
CA LEU A 405 8.55 -9.72 16.99
C LEU A 405 7.11 -10.28 17.14
N LEU A 406 6.57 -10.13 18.35
CA LEU A 406 5.19 -9.66 18.53
C LEU A 406 5.19 -8.42 19.40
#